data_AF-A0A971CID1-F1
#
_entry.id   AF-A0A971CID1-F1
#
_cell.length_a   1.000
_cell.length_b   1.000
_cell.length_c   1.000
_cell.angle_alpha   90.00
_cell.angle_beta   90.00
_cell.angle_gamma   90.00
#
_symmetry.space_group_name_H-M   'P 1'
#
loop_
_entity.id
_entity.type
_entity.pdbx_description
1 polymer ?
#
loop_
_entity_poly.entity_id
_entity_poly.type
_entity_poly.pdbx_seq_one_letter_code
_entity_poly.pdbx_strand_id
1 'polypeptide(L)'
;MECRIEDFRYKEVVNVCDGQRLGYVYDVLIDIKTGSVLALIVPGRCKFFGLFWREDDYILPWDCIKRIGSDIVLIEIPGEYRRGKRVKRPWFTWQFDENCRI
;
A
#
# COMPACT_ATOMS: atom_id res chain seq x y z
N MET A 1 9.14 -3.73 -19.42
CA MET A 1 8.72 -4.72 -18.42
C MET A 1 7.29 -4.40 -18.08
N GLU A 2 6.39 -5.35 -18.30
CA GLU A 2 4.96 -5.21 -17.97
C GLU A 2 4.72 -5.90 -16.62
N CYS A 3 3.90 -5.31 -15.76
CA CYS A 3 3.55 -5.86 -14.46
C CYS A 3 2.04 -5.71 -14.30
N ARG A 4 1.32 -6.81 -14.06
CA ARG A 4 -0.12 -6.73 -13.76
C ARG A 4 -0.31 -6.19 -12.36
N ILE A 5 -1.48 -5.61 -12.11
CA ILE A 5 -1.85 -5.12 -10.76
C ILE A 5 -1.89 -6.29 -9.77
N GLU A 6 -2.32 -7.47 -10.23
CA GLU A 6 -2.29 -8.70 -9.43
C GLU A 6 -0.87 -9.08 -9.01
N ASP A 7 0.11 -8.93 -9.91
CA ASP A 7 1.50 -9.27 -9.65
C ASP A 7 2.11 -8.42 -8.53
N PHE A 8 1.61 -7.18 -8.32
CA PHE A 8 2.08 -6.34 -7.21
C PHE A 8 1.84 -6.99 -5.86
N ARG A 9 0.74 -7.74 -5.68
CA ARG A 9 0.39 -8.39 -4.41
C ARG A 9 1.42 -9.41 -3.94
N TYR A 10 2.21 -9.95 -4.86
CA TYR A 10 3.26 -10.93 -4.58
C TYR A 10 4.62 -10.28 -4.34
N LYS A 11 4.74 -8.96 -4.49
CA LYS A 11 6.00 -8.25 -4.28
C LYS A 11 6.16 -7.81 -2.84
N GLU A 12 7.34 -8.06 -2.29
CA GLU A 12 7.71 -7.61 -0.96
C GLU A 12 8.31 -6.21 -1.00
N VAL A 13 7.91 -5.34 -0.07
CA VAL A 13 8.40 -3.98 0.06
C VAL A 13 9.51 -3.90 1.10
N VAL A 14 10.67 -3.38 0.67
CA VAL A 14 11.88 -3.24 1.49
C VAL A 14 12.38 -1.81 1.43
N ASN A 15 12.64 -1.22 2.60
CA ASN A 15 13.26 0.09 2.70
C ASN A 15 14.78 -0.02 2.51
N VAL A 16 15.34 0.77 1.60
CA VAL A 16 16.78 0.77 1.29
C VAL A 16 17.63 1.48 2.34
N CYS A 17 17.04 2.38 3.14
CA CYS A 17 17.77 3.16 4.13
C CYS A 17 18.21 2.30 5.34
N ASP A 18 17.34 1.40 5.79
CA ASP A 18 17.51 0.61 7.01
C ASP A 18 17.47 -0.91 6.76
N GLY A 19 17.14 -1.35 5.54
CA GLY A 19 16.95 -2.76 5.19
C GLY A 19 15.66 -3.35 5.77
N GLN A 20 14.74 -2.52 6.30
CA GLN A 20 13.54 -3.01 6.94
C GLN A 20 12.55 -3.56 5.91
N ARG A 21 12.09 -4.78 6.14
CA ARG A 21 10.99 -5.43 5.40
C ARG A 21 9.66 -4.94 5.96
N LEU A 22 8.91 -4.17 5.16
CA LEU A 22 7.62 -3.61 5.54
C LEU A 22 6.49 -4.64 5.39
N GLY A 23 6.60 -5.52 4.39
CA GLY A 23 5.64 -6.57 4.10
C GLY A 23 5.30 -6.62 2.61
N TYR A 24 4.26 -7.37 2.27
CA TYR A 24 3.78 -7.48 0.89
C TYR A 24 2.78 -6.39 0.54
N VAL A 25 2.76 -5.97 -0.73
CA VAL A 25 1.74 -5.03 -1.20
C VAL A 25 0.35 -5.65 -1.03
N TYR A 26 -0.54 -4.93 -0.37
CA TYR A 26 -1.93 -5.32 -0.19
C TYR A 26 -2.82 -4.75 -1.28
N ASP A 27 -2.63 -3.48 -1.61
CA ASP A 27 -3.45 -2.77 -2.60
C ASP A 27 -2.71 -1.59 -3.24
N VAL A 28 -3.26 -1.05 -4.32
CA VAL A 28 -2.70 0.06 -5.10
C VAL A 28 -3.73 1.18 -5.19
N LEU A 29 -3.35 2.39 -4.77
CA LEU A 29 -4.17 3.58 -4.94
C LEU A 29 -3.95 4.16 -6.34
N ILE A 30 -5.03 4.28 -7.09
CA ILE A 30 -5.03 4.79 -8.47
C ILE A 30 -5.90 6.04 -8.52
N ASP A 31 -5.42 7.07 -9.21
CA ASP A 31 -6.24 8.21 -9.59
C ASP A 31 -7.14 7.82 -10.77
N ILE A 32 -8.45 7.85 -10.55
CA ILE A 32 -9.46 7.47 -11.53
C ILE A 32 -9.44 8.40 -12.75
N LYS A 33 -9.08 9.67 -12.57
CA LYS A 33 -9.11 10.66 -13.66
C LYS A 33 -7.93 10.51 -14.61
N THR A 34 -6.76 10.22 -14.08
CA THR A 34 -5.51 10.13 -14.85
C THR A 34 -5.08 8.69 -15.13
N GLY A 35 -5.65 7.71 -14.43
CA GLY A 35 -5.22 6.32 -14.46
C GLY A 35 -3.84 6.09 -13.80
N SER A 36 -3.26 7.11 -13.17
CA SER A 36 -1.93 7.05 -12.59
C SER A 36 -1.94 6.40 -11.22
N VAL A 37 -0.91 5.61 -10.91
CA VAL A 37 -0.73 5.05 -9.57
C VAL A 37 -0.23 6.13 -8.64
N LEU A 38 -0.97 6.37 -7.55
CA LEU A 38 -0.64 7.36 -6.54
C LEU A 38 0.21 6.79 -5.42
N ALA A 39 -0.13 5.58 -4.94
CA ALA A 39 0.56 4.97 -3.80
C ALA A 39 0.34 3.45 -3.71
N LEU A 40 1.25 2.75 -3.04
CA LEU A 40 1.10 1.35 -2.63
C LEU A 40 0.63 1.27 -1.17
N ILE A 41 -0.27 0.35 -0.87
CA ILE A 41 -0.73 0.07 0.49
C ILE A 41 -0.06 -1.21 0.96
N VAL A 42 0.69 -1.13 2.07
CA VAL A 42 1.30 -2.29 2.74
C VAL A 42 0.71 -2.41 4.14
N PRO A 43 0.19 -3.57 4.53
CA PRO A 43 -0.48 -3.70 5.82
C PRO A 43 0.54 -3.60 6.95
N GLY A 44 0.21 -2.84 7.99
CA GLY A 44 1.03 -2.75 9.20
C GLY A 44 1.17 -4.11 9.91
N ARG A 45 2.24 -4.30 10.69
CA ARG A 45 2.47 -5.55 11.41
C ARG A 45 1.38 -5.76 12.47
N CYS A 46 0.87 -6.98 12.58
CA CYS A 46 -0.03 -7.34 13.68
C CYS A 46 0.76 -7.42 14.99
N LYS A 47 0.44 -6.59 15.99
CA LYS A 47 0.95 -6.79 17.35
C LYS A 47 0.10 -7.85 18.06
N PHE A 48 0.77 -8.78 18.75
CA PHE A 48 0.15 -9.85 19.52
C PHE A 48 -0.51 -9.32 20.80
N PHE A 49 -1.85 -9.38 20.88
CA PHE A 49 -2.65 -9.88 22.01
C PHE A 49 -4.16 -9.85 21.72
N GLY A 50 -4.60 -10.33 20.55
CA GLY A 50 -6.00 -10.72 20.27
C GLY A 50 -7.13 -9.67 20.40
N LEU A 51 -6.87 -8.48 20.94
CA LEU A 51 -7.86 -7.46 21.25
C LEU A 51 -7.27 -6.08 20.92
N PHE A 52 -7.54 -5.64 19.68
CA PHE A 52 -7.78 -4.23 19.33
C PHE A 52 -6.65 -3.27 18.94
N TRP A 53 -5.47 -3.68 18.47
CA TRP A 53 -4.59 -2.71 17.77
C TRP A 53 -3.76 -3.32 16.63
N ARG A 54 -4.31 -3.29 15.40
CA ARG A 54 -3.51 -3.48 14.18
C ARG A 54 -2.67 -2.21 14.00
N GLU A 55 -1.37 -2.33 13.72
CA GLU A 55 -0.59 -1.15 13.34
C GLU A 55 -1.21 -0.54 12.09
N ASP A 56 -1.17 0.79 12.03
CA ASP A 56 -1.63 1.57 10.89
C ASP A 56 -0.91 1.11 9.61
N ASP A 57 -1.65 1.12 8.50
CA ASP A 57 -1.12 0.66 7.21
C ASP A 57 -0.08 1.66 6.68
N TYR A 58 0.92 1.16 5.97
CA TYR A 58 1.84 2.00 5.23
C TYR A 58 1.19 2.41 3.92
N ILE A 59 1.00 3.72 3.72
CA ILE A 59 0.55 4.30 2.45
C ILE A 59 1.79 4.89 1.79
N LEU A 60 2.34 4.25 0.77
CA LEU A 60 3.63 4.57 0.16
C LEU A 60 3.42 5.33 -1.16
N PRO A 61 3.55 6.68 -1.21
CA PRO A 61 3.46 7.46 -2.43
C PRO A 61 4.37 6.90 -3.51
N TRP A 62 3.94 6.99 -4.77
CA TRP A 62 4.72 6.50 -5.89
C TRP A 62 6.15 7.08 -5.93
N ASP A 63 6.31 8.33 -5.48
CA ASP A 63 7.60 9.04 -5.39
C ASP A 63 8.64 8.38 -4.48
N CYS A 64 8.22 7.58 -3.49
CA CYS A 64 9.16 6.89 -2.60
C CYS A 64 9.72 5.59 -3.21
N ILE A 65 9.12 5.09 -4.30
CA ILE A 65 9.54 3.86 -4.97
C ILE A 65 10.77 4.15 -5.81
N LYS A 66 11.88 3.49 -5.48
CA LYS A 66 13.15 3.63 -6.21
C LYS A 66 13.26 2.62 -7.33
N ARG A 67 12.81 1.39 -7.08
CA ARG A 67 12.94 0.30 -8.05
C ARG A 67 11.87 -0.76 -7.82
N ILE A 68 11.32 -1.27 -8.91
CA ILE A 68 10.42 -2.43 -8.91
C ILE A 68 11.16 -3.58 -9.61
N GLY A 69 11.43 -4.64 -8.86
CA GLY A 69 12.00 -5.90 -9.35
C GLY A 69 10.93 -6.93 -9.70
N SER A 70 11.38 -8.16 -9.95
CA SER A 70 10.49 -9.33 -10.13
C SER A 70 9.67 -9.61 -8.87
N ASP A 71 10.32 -9.58 -7.70
CA ASP A 71 9.72 -10.02 -6.42
C ASP A 71 9.79 -8.95 -5.33
N ILE A 72 10.57 -7.89 -5.54
CA ILE A 72 10.86 -6.88 -4.51
C ILE A 72 10.58 -5.48 -5.05
N VAL A 73 9.91 -4.66 -4.23
CA VAL A 73 9.80 -3.21 -4.41
C VAL A 73 10.73 -2.54 -3.42
N LEU A 74 11.72 -1.83 -3.94
CA LEU A 74 12.65 -1.03 -3.14
C LEU A 74 12.10 0.38 -3.00
N ILE A 75 11.96 0.81 -1.76
CA ILE A 75 11.54 2.17 -1.42
C ILE A 75 12.63 2.87 -0.62
N GLU A 76 12.64 4.20 -0.67
CA GLU A 76 13.55 5.02 0.13
C GLU A 76 12.73 5.99 0.98
N ILE A 77 12.77 5.78 2.29
CA ILE A 77 12.08 6.63 3.24
C ILE A 77 13.04 6.96 4.38
N PRO A 78 13.36 8.26 4.60
CA PRO A 78 14.16 8.68 5.73
C PRO A 78 13.34 8.65 7.03
N GLY A 79 13.73 7.80 7.98
CA GLY A 79 13.18 7.78 9.35
C GLY A 79 11.89 6.97 9.54
N GLU A 80 11.18 7.20 10.67
CA GLU A 80 9.90 6.54 10.94
C GLU A 80 8.80 7.07 10.00
N TYR A 81 8.41 6.25 9.03
CA TYR A 81 7.36 6.63 8.10
C TYR A 81 6.01 6.81 8.79
N ARG A 82 5.25 7.84 8.38
CA ARG A 82 3.89 8.08 8.86
C ARG A 82 2.98 6.95 8.40
N ARG A 83 2.61 6.08 9.35
CA ARG A 83 1.57 5.08 9.15
C ARG A 83 0.22 5.80 9.03
N GLY A 84 -0.52 5.51 7.97
CA GLY A 84 -1.84 6.08 7.73
C GLY A 84 -2.89 5.26 8.45
N LYS A 85 -3.80 5.92 9.19
CA LYS A 85 -4.97 5.22 9.73
C LYS A 85 -5.75 4.61 8.58
N ARG A 86 -5.86 3.28 8.54
CA ARG A 86 -6.77 2.60 7.62
C ARG A 86 -8.16 3.16 7.85
N VAL A 87 -8.72 3.85 6.85
CA VAL A 87 -10.15 4.17 6.86
C VAL A 87 -10.88 2.84 6.82
N LYS A 88 -11.37 2.37 7.99
CA LYS A 88 -12.22 1.18 8.06
C LYS A 88 -13.51 1.51 7.34
N ARG A 89 -13.57 1.27 6.02
CA ARG A 89 -14.83 1.23 5.30
C ARG A 89 -15.54 -0.04 5.74
N PRO A 90 -16.68 0.06 6.43
CA PRO A 90 -17.43 -1.11 6.82
C PRO A 90 -17.78 -1.96 5.59
N TRP A 91 -17.83 -3.27 5.73
CA TRP A 91 -18.08 -4.20 4.62
C TRP A 91 -19.45 -4.02 3.94
N PHE A 92 -20.35 -3.23 4.54
CA PHE A 92 -21.66 -2.87 4.00
C PHE A 92 -21.68 -1.54 3.22
N THR A 93 -20.65 -0.69 3.30
CA THR A 93 -20.63 0.60 2.59
C THR A 93 -19.94 0.47 1.24
N TRP A 94 -20.59 -0.23 0.31
CA TRP A 94 -20.38 0.00 -1.11
C TRP A 94 -21.04 1.33 -1.44
N GLN A 95 -20.35 2.43 -1.18
CA GLN A 95 -20.79 3.73 -1.66
C GLN A 95 -20.47 3.75 -3.15
N PHE A 96 -21.44 3.31 -3.95
CA PHE A 96 -21.50 3.67 -5.36
C PHE A 96 -21.32 5.19 -5.42
N ASP A 97 -20.24 5.63 -6.05
CA ASP A 97 -20.11 7.03 -6.38
C ASP A 97 -21.29 7.36 -7.30
N GLU A 98 -22.19 8.22 -6.84
CA GLU A 98 -23.42 8.59 -7.57
C GLU A 98 -23.11 9.30 -8.90
N ASN A 99 -21.83 9.58 -9.18
CA ASN A 99 -21.33 10.06 -10.47
C ASN A 99 -20.92 8.96 -11.46
N CYS A 100 -21.00 7.68 -11.11
CA CYS A 100 -20.93 6.60 -12.09
C CYS A 100 -22.27 6.47 -12.82
N ARG A 101 -22.55 7.41 -13.72
CA ARG A 101 -23.57 7.22 -14.76
C ARG A 101 -22.99 6.31 -15.83
N ILE A 102 -23.56 5.10 -15.92
CA ILE A 102 -23.38 4.15 -17.02
C ILE A 102 -24.07 4.70 -18.28
#